data_AF-A0A8T3KNE2-F1
#
_entry.id   AF-A0A8T3KNE2-F1
#
_cell.length_a   1.000
_cell.length_b   1.000
_cell.length_c   1.000
_cell.angle_alpha   90.00
_cell.angle_beta   90.00
_cell.angle_gamma   90.00
#
_symmetry.space_group_name_H-M   'P 1'
#
loop_
_entity.id
_entity.type
_entity.pdbx_description
1 polymer ?
#
loop_
_entity_poly.entity_id
_entity_poly.type
_entity_poly.pdbx_seq_one_letter_code
_entity_poly.pdbx_strand_id
1 'polypeptide(L)'
;MRRSRLHYRVGKRALFKKKAKKYILVALVLLMVLSFCWMFNNNIRPLLMAMCEVKARVIATQAINEAVSTELTYKIRYDDLFIVKTNNDNRITMLQANTMVMNSIATETALNIQERLRTIGTRKVSIPLGSMLGSEIFANYGPRLNVEIVPVGTVAVDFATDFEQAGINQTRHKIYLIVKTQVQIIVPLVSNRVEVTSRVPVAETIIVGDIPHNYIYLPENGILSITPNSLDD
;
A
#
# COMPACT_ATOMS: atom_id res chain seq x y z
N MET A 1 3.05 38.35 -79.47
CA MET A 1 4.02 37.94 -78.41
C MET A 1 3.45 37.97 -76.96
N ARG A 2 2.17 37.64 -76.71
CA ARG A 2 1.54 37.83 -75.37
C ARG A 2 0.99 36.57 -74.67
N ARG A 3 1.08 35.38 -75.27
CA ARG A 3 0.53 34.12 -74.70
C ARG A 3 1.46 33.37 -73.73
N SER A 4 2.76 33.70 -73.67
CA SER A 4 3.76 32.94 -72.90
C SER A 4 3.74 33.22 -71.37
N ARG A 5 3.24 34.38 -70.92
CA ARG A 5 3.31 34.76 -69.49
C ARG A 5 2.24 34.16 -68.58
N LEU A 6 1.17 33.56 -69.13
CA LEU A 6 0.10 32.96 -68.32
C LEU A 6 0.49 31.58 -67.75
N HIS A 7 1.21 30.74 -68.51
CA HIS A 7 1.64 29.41 -68.05
C HIS A 7 2.66 29.48 -66.90
N TYR A 8 3.48 30.54 -66.84
CA TYR A 8 4.49 30.72 -65.78
C TYR A 8 3.88 31.00 -64.39
N ARG A 9 2.72 31.69 -64.31
CA ARG A 9 2.03 31.98 -63.03
C ARG A 9 1.26 30.78 -62.46
N VAL A 10 0.76 29.88 -63.32
CA VAL A 10 0.01 28.69 -62.91
C VAL A 10 0.94 27.66 -62.25
N GLY A 11 2.14 27.45 -62.80
CA GLY A 11 3.15 26.54 -62.23
C GLY A 11 3.67 26.97 -60.85
N LYS A 12 3.91 28.27 -60.64
CA LYS A 12 4.30 28.80 -59.31
C LYS A 12 3.21 28.64 -58.25
N ARG A 13 1.93 28.85 -58.59
CA ARG A 13 0.80 28.60 -57.67
C ARG A 13 0.67 27.11 -57.30
N ALA A 14 0.88 26.19 -58.24
CA ALA A 14 0.87 24.76 -57.97
C ALA A 14 2.05 24.32 -57.05
N LEU A 15 3.25 24.85 -57.27
CA LEU A 15 4.42 24.63 -56.41
C LEU A 15 4.23 25.21 -54.99
N PHE A 16 3.63 26.40 -54.87
CA PHE A 16 3.29 27.01 -53.56
C PHE A 16 2.23 26.19 -52.81
N LYS A 17 1.19 25.70 -53.50
CA LYS A 17 0.19 24.79 -52.92
C LYS A 17 0.80 23.45 -52.47
N LYS A 18 1.78 22.90 -53.22
CA LYS A 18 2.51 21.69 -52.82
C LYS A 18 3.40 21.93 -51.60
N LYS A 19 4.11 23.06 -51.51
CA LYS A 19 4.90 23.44 -50.33
C LYS A 19 4.02 23.70 -49.10
N ALA A 20 2.90 24.41 -49.26
CA ALA A 20 1.93 24.63 -48.19
C ALA A 20 1.32 23.33 -47.66
N LYS A 21 0.95 22.37 -48.55
CA LYS A 21 0.51 21.03 -48.14
C LYS A 21 1.56 20.29 -47.32
N LYS A 22 2.86 20.42 -47.65
CA LYS A 22 3.96 19.82 -46.87
C LYS A 22 4.05 20.43 -45.47
N TYR A 23 3.96 21.75 -45.34
CA TYR A 23 3.96 22.41 -44.03
C TYR A 23 2.73 22.07 -43.19
N ILE A 24 1.55 21.97 -43.80
CA ILE A 24 0.32 21.52 -43.12
C ILE A 24 0.45 20.07 -42.63
N LEU A 25 1.00 19.17 -43.45
CA LEU A 25 1.26 17.78 -43.06
C LEU A 25 2.21 17.72 -41.86
N VAL A 26 3.32 18.47 -41.91
CA VAL A 26 4.29 18.53 -40.80
C VAL A 26 3.64 19.09 -39.55
N ALA A 27 2.86 20.17 -39.65
CA ALA A 27 2.15 20.75 -38.52
C ALA A 27 1.15 19.74 -37.90
N LEU A 28 0.43 18.98 -38.72
CA LEU A 28 -0.53 17.97 -38.27
C LEU A 28 0.16 16.81 -37.54
N VAL A 29 1.28 16.30 -38.09
CA VAL A 29 2.10 15.28 -37.42
C VAL A 29 2.63 15.80 -36.09
N LEU A 30 3.11 17.04 -36.05
CA LEU A 30 3.63 17.67 -34.84
C LEU A 30 2.54 17.85 -33.78
N LEU A 31 1.33 18.23 -34.19
CA LEU A 31 0.14 18.31 -33.33
C LEU A 31 -0.27 16.93 -32.79
N MET A 32 -0.19 15.88 -33.60
CA MET A 32 -0.45 14.49 -33.17
C MET A 32 0.58 14.04 -32.13
N VAL A 33 1.86 14.33 -32.33
CA VAL A 33 2.94 14.01 -31.38
C VAL A 33 2.76 14.78 -30.07
N LEU A 34 2.42 16.08 -30.13
CA LEU A 34 2.14 16.90 -28.95
C LEU A 34 0.92 16.39 -28.19
N SER A 35 -0.16 16.05 -28.88
CA SER A 35 -1.37 15.47 -28.30
C SER A 35 -1.07 14.12 -27.63
N PHE A 36 -0.29 13.25 -28.28
CA PHE A 36 0.14 11.99 -27.70
C PHE A 36 1.01 12.18 -26.45
N CYS A 37 1.98 13.11 -26.48
CA CYS A 37 2.80 13.42 -25.31
C CYS A 37 1.96 13.95 -24.14
N TRP A 38 0.99 14.83 -24.44
CA TRP A 38 0.08 15.37 -23.44
C TRP A 38 -0.81 14.27 -22.84
N MET A 39 -1.40 13.41 -23.68
CA MET A 39 -2.19 12.25 -23.25
C MET A 39 -1.36 11.28 -22.41
N PHE A 40 -0.12 10.99 -22.80
CA PHE A 40 0.76 10.10 -22.05
C PHE A 40 1.08 10.66 -20.66
N ASN A 41 1.45 11.94 -20.58
CA ASN A 41 1.84 12.55 -19.31
C ASN A 41 0.65 12.76 -18.36
N ASN A 42 -0.53 13.11 -18.88
CA ASN A 42 -1.70 13.38 -18.04
C ASN A 42 -2.57 12.16 -17.72
N ASN A 43 -2.69 11.18 -18.63
CA ASN A 43 -3.61 10.05 -18.44
C ASN A 43 -2.88 8.73 -18.17
N ILE A 44 -1.88 8.39 -18.98
CA ILE A 44 -1.22 7.07 -18.90
C ILE A 44 -0.26 7.00 -17.71
N ARG A 45 0.58 8.02 -17.52
CA ARG A 45 1.57 8.07 -16.44
C ARG A 45 0.98 7.87 -15.04
N PRO A 46 -0.06 8.60 -14.60
CA PRO A 46 -0.60 8.42 -13.25
C PRO A 46 -1.22 7.03 -13.05
N LEU A 47 -1.91 6.48 -14.07
CA LEU A 47 -2.50 5.14 -13.99
C LEU A 47 -1.41 4.05 -13.95
N LEU A 48 -0.37 4.18 -14.78
CA LEU A 48 0.80 3.29 -14.74
C LEU A 48 1.43 3.28 -13.34
N MET A 49 1.65 4.46 -12.74
CA MET A 49 2.24 4.56 -11.41
C MET A 49 1.36 3.89 -10.37
N ALA A 50 0.06 4.20 -10.33
CA ALA A 50 -0.87 3.57 -9.40
C ALA A 50 -0.87 2.03 -9.49
N MET A 51 -0.87 1.48 -10.71
CA MET A 51 -0.78 0.03 -10.92
C MET A 51 0.55 -0.56 -10.42
N CYS A 52 1.66 0.12 -10.70
CA CYS A 52 2.96 -0.32 -10.24
C CYS A 52 3.07 -0.25 -8.71
N GLU A 53 2.54 0.80 -8.07
CA GLU A 53 2.51 0.94 -6.61
C GLU A 53 1.72 -0.19 -5.95
N VAL A 54 0.56 -0.55 -6.49
CA VAL A 54 -0.22 -1.69 -6.00
C VAL A 54 0.57 -2.99 -6.15
N LYS A 55 1.18 -3.25 -7.31
CA LYS A 55 1.97 -4.46 -7.54
C LYS A 55 3.20 -4.54 -6.64
N ALA A 56 3.90 -3.42 -6.46
CA ALA A 56 5.05 -3.32 -5.58
C ALA A 56 4.68 -3.57 -4.12
N ARG A 57 3.56 -2.99 -3.65
CA ARG A 57 3.02 -3.25 -2.31
C ARG A 57 2.68 -4.73 -2.12
N VAL A 58 2.02 -5.36 -3.09
CA VAL A 58 1.69 -6.80 -3.01
C VAL A 58 2.96 -7.65 -2.89
N ILE A 59 3.94 -7.45 -3.76
CA ILE A 59 5.20 -8.21 -3.74
C ILE A 59 5.96 -8.01 -2.43
N ALA A 60 6.05 -6.76 -1.96
CA ALA A 60 6.74 -6.44 -0.72
C ALA A 60 6.02 -7.01 0.51
N THR A 61 4.70 -6.85 0.62
CA THR A 61 3.90 -7.42 1.72
C THR A 61 3.97 -8.95 1.73
N GLN A 62 3.93 -9.60 0.57
CA GLN A 62 4.10 -11.06 0.47
C GLN A 62 5.49 -11.48 0.96
N ALA A 63 6.55 -10.81 0.51
CA ALA A 63 7.91 -11.08 0.95
C ALA A 63 8.10 -10.90 2.47
N ILE A 64 7.51 -9.84 3.04
CA ILE A 64 7.49 -9.61 4.49
C ILE A 64 6.76 -10.74 5.20
N ASN A 65 5.54 -11.08 4.78
CA ASN A 65 4.73 -12.09 5.45
C ASN A 65 5.38 -13.49 5.37
N GLU A 66 6.03 -13.84 4.26
CA GLU A 66 6.79 -15.08 4.12
C GLU A 66 8.00 -15.11 5.07
N ALA A 67 8.75 -14.01 5.15
CA ALA A 67 9.90 -13.89 6.04
C ALA A 67 9.48 -13.99 7.52
N VAL A 68 8.42 -13.28 7.88
CA VAL A 68 7.87 -13.27 9.24
C VAL A 68 7.29 -14.64 9.59
N SER A 69 6.53 -15.30 8.71
CA SER A 69 5.96 -16.63 9.00
C SER A 69 7.02 -17.71 9.20
N THR A 70 8.12 -17.65 8.46
CA THR A 70 9.21 -18.62 8.59
C THR A 70 9.92 -18.51 9.94
N GLU A 71 10.02 -17.29 10.51
CA GLU A 71 10.68 -17.04 11.79
C GLU A 71 9.74 -17.13 13.01
N LEU A 72 8.48 -16.69 12.87
CA LEU A 72 7.54 -16.57 13.99
C LEU A 72 6.88 -17.87 14.41
N THR A 73 6.82 -18.88 13.54
CA THR A 73 6.02 -20.09 13.78
C THR A 73 6.43 -20.85 15.06
N TYR A 74 7.61 -20.56 15.64
CA TYR A 74 8.10 -21.27 16.84
C TYR A 74 8.75 -20.41 17.94
N LYS A 75 8.87 -19.08 17.82
CA LYS A 75 9.76 -18.27 18.71
C LYS A 75 9.08 -17.27 19.66
N ILE A 76 7.85 -16.82 19.42
CA ILE A 76 7.26 -15.73 20.22
C ILE A 76 6.05 -16.24 20.99
N ARG A 77 6.16 -16.30 22.33
CA ARG A 77 5.02 -16.50 23.22
C ARG A 77 4.69 -15.20 23.94
N TYR A 78 3.44 -15.07 24.37
CA TYR A 78 2.97 -13.89 25.11
C TYR A 78 3.82 -13.64 26.37
N ASP A 79 4.12 -14.72 27.12
CA ASP A 79 4.87 -14.67 28.38
C ASP A 79 6.31 -14.17 28.22
N ASP A 80 6.87 -14.27 27.01
CA ASP A 80 8.21 -13.76 26.72
C ASP A 80 8.19 -12.24 26.47
N LEU A 81 7.07 -11.71 25.98
CA LEU A 81 6.87 -10.29 25.66
C LEU A 81 6.37 -9.47 26.85
N PHE A 82 5.59 -10.07 27.75
CA PHE A 82 4.98 -9.37 28.88
C PHE A 82 5.17 -10.11 30.19
N ILE A 83 5.63 -9.37 31.20
CA ILE A 83 5.72 -9.84 32.58
C ILE A 83 4.38 -9.52 33.25
N VAL A 84 3.64 -10.57 33.59
CA VAL A 84 2.38 -10.48 34.33
C VAL A 84 2.66 -10.64 35.82
N LYS A 85 2.29 -9.65 36.63
CA LYS A 85 2.34 -9.77 38.10
C LYS A 85 0.94 -9.97 38.66
N THR A 86 0.79 -11.01 39.46
CA THR A 86 -0.45 -11.30 40.18
C THR A 86 -0.32 -11.05 41.67
N ASN A 87 -1.44 -10.82 42.35
CA ASN A 87 -1.50 -10.85 43.81
C ASN A 87 -1.59 -12.31 44.33
N ASN A 88 -1.74 -12.48 45.65
CA ASN A 88 -1.88 -13.79 46.31
C ASN A 88 -3.14 -14.56 45.90
N ASP A 89 -4.15 -13.87 45.35
CA ASP A 89 -5.40 -14.45 44.86
C ASP A 89 -5.36 -14.71 43.34
N ASN A 90 -4.15 -14.74 42.74
CA ASN A 90 -3.90 -14.89 41.30
C ASN A 90 -4.54 -13.81 40.40
N ARG A 91 -4.91 -12.65 40.96
CA ARG A 91 -5.47 -11.53 40.18
C ARG A 91 -4.36 -10.70 39.55
N ILE A 92 -4.51 -10.38 38.28
CA ILE A 92 -3.56 -9.55 37.52
C ILE A 92 -3.57 -8.13 38.10
N THR A 93 -2.41 -7.68 38.60
CA THR A 93 -2.22 -6.33 39.18
C THR A 93 -1.41 -5.42 38.28
N MET A 94 -0.51 -6.00 37.48
CA MET A 94 0.37 -5.25 36.59
C MET A 94 0.72 -6.08 35.36
N LEU A 95 0.70 -5.41 34.22
CA LEU A 95 1.22 -5.91 32.97
C LEU A 95 2.40 -5.02 32.56
N GLN A 96 3.60 -5.59 32.49
CA GLN A 96 4.82 -4.85 32.14
C GLN A 96 5.42 -5.43 30.86
N ALA A 97 5.64 -4.58 29.85
CA ALA A 97 6.31 -4.98 28.62
C ALA A 97 7.79 -5.30 28.87
N ASN A 98 8.26 -6.43 28.35
CA ASN A 98 9.67 -6.79 28.31
C ASN A 98 10.34 -6.12 27.11
N THR A 99 10.58 -4.82 27.22
CA THR A 99 11.07 -3.97 26.11
C THR A 99 12.41 -4.44 25.55
N MET A 100 13.28 -5.03 26.37
CA MET A 100 14.57 -5.57 25.91
C MET A 100 14.37 -6.76 24.97
N VAL A 101 13.54 -7.73 25.36
CA VAL A 101 13.23 -8.90 24.52
C VAL A 101 12.48 -8.48 23.27
N MET A 102 11.49 -7.60 23.40
CA MET A 102 10.75 -7.05 22.26
C MET A 102 11.69 -6.36 21.27
N ASN A 103 12.58 -5.48 21.73
CA ASN A 103 13.52 -4.80 20.84
C ASN A 103 14.51 -5.76 20.16
N SER A 104 14.96 -6.80 20.88
CA SER A 104 15.81 -7.85 20.31
C SER A 104 15.10 -8.59 19.18
N ILE A 105 13.85 -9.01 19.41
CA ILE A 105 13.03 -9.68 18.39
C ILE A 105 12.79 -8.76 17.20
N ALA A 106 12.45 -7.49 17.44
CA ALA A 106 12.22 -6.52 16.38
C ALA A 106 13.47 -6.35 15.50
N THR A 107 14.64 -6.24 16.12
CA THR A 107 15.92 -6.11 15.43
C THR A 107 16.30 -7.36 14.63
N GLU A 108 16.19 -8.56 15.22
CA GLU A 108 16.45 -9.83 14.53
C GLU A 108 15.50 -10.00 13.32
N THR A 109 14.22 -9.70 13.53
CA THR A 109 13.19 -9.75 12.48
C THR A 109 13.50 -8.75 11.36
N ALA A 110 13.92 -7.53 11.68
CA ALA A 110 14.30 -6.52 10.70
C ALA A 110 15.47 -7.00 9.83
N LEU A 111 16.53 -7.55 10.44
CA LEU A 111 17.70 -8.07 9.72
C LEU A 111 17.34 -9.24 8.80
N ASN A 112 16.52 -10.17 9.28
CA ASN A 112 16.08 -11.33 8.50
C ASN A 112 15.21 -10.93 7.31
N ILE A 113 14.24 -10.03 7.51
CA ILE A 113 13.41 -9.50 6.42
C ILE A 113 14.30 -8.76 5.42
N GLN A 114 15.26 -7.96 5.89
CA GLN A 114 16.17 -7.22 5.01
C GLN A 114 16.98 -8.16 4.13
N GLU A 115 17.53 -9.24 4.69
CA GLU A 115 18.27 -10.24 3.92
C GLU A 115 17.38 -11.02 2.95
N ARG A 116 16.14 -11.33 3.35
CA ARG A 116 15.18 -11.99 2.47
C ARG A 116 14.78 -11.11 1.29
N LEU A 117 14.51 -9.82 1.54
CA LEU A 117 14.25 -8.85 0.48
C LEU A 117 15.45 -8.72 -0.46
N ARG A 118 16.68 -8.69 0.07
CA ARG A 118 17.91 -8.68 -0.74
C ARG A 118 18.03 -9.92 -1.64
N THR A 119 17.68 -11.10 -1.11
CA THR A 119 17.70 -12.38 -1.85
C THR A 119 16.65 -12.44 -2.95
N ILE A 120 15.44 -11.92 -2.68
CA ILE A 120 14.37 -11.81 -3.70
C ILE A 120 14.82 -10.87 -4.84
N GLY A 121 15.61 -9.85 -4.51
CA GLY A 121 16.25 -8.96 -5.47
C GLY A 121 15.24 -8.23 -6.37
N THR A 122 15.69 -7.85 -7.55
CA THR A 122 14.86 -7.18 -8.54
C THR A 122 13.80 -8.10 -9.12
N ARG A 123 12.51 -7.80 -8.90
CA ARG A 123 11.39 -8.49 -9.52
C ARG A 123 10.95 -7.77 -10.79
N LYS A 124 10.91 -8.50 -11.91
CA LYS A 124 10.37 -8.02 -13.19
C LYS A 124 8.89 -8.33 -13.28
N VAL A 125 8.06 -7.31 -13.47
CA VAL A 125 6.62 -7.41 -13.70
C VAL A 125 6.33 -6.88 -15.09
N SER A 126 5.52 -7.60 -15.85
CA SER A 126 5.16 -7.20 -17.21
C SER A 126 3.71 -6.75 -17.24
N ILE A 127 3.48 -5.48 -17.59
CA ILE A 127 2.14 -4.87 -17.60
C ILE A 127 1.76 -4.50 -19.05
N PRO A 128 0.65 -5.00 -19.60
CA PRO A 128 0.18 -4.61 -20.93
C PRO A 128 -0.17 -3.13 -20.97
N LEU A 129 0.27 -2.40 -22.00
CA LEU A 129 -0.08 -0.99 -22.19
C LEU A 129 -1.60 -0.76 -22.24
N GLY A 130 -2.35 -1.73 -22.78
CA GLY A 130 -3.82 -1.71 -22.80
C GLY A 130 -4.47 -1.55 -21.43
N SER A 131 -3.90 -2.14 -20.37
CA SER A 131 -4.38 -1.98 -18.99
C SER A 131 -4.16 -0.57 -18.43
N MET A 132 -3.18 0.17 -18.96
CA MET A 132 -2.82 1.53 -18.54
C MET A 132 -3.61 2.62 -19.26
N LEU A 133 -4.44 2.23 -20.23
CA LEU A 133 -5.34 3.12 -20.96
C LEU A 133 -6.71 3.24 -20.25
N GLY A 134 -6.94 2.47 -19.18
CA GLY A 134 -8.21 2.47 -18.43
C GLY A 134 -9.38 1.84 -19.20
N SER A 135 -9.11 1.17 -20.33
CA SER A 135 -10.12 0.47 -21.11
C SER A 135 -10.16 -1.00 -20.74
N GLU A 136 -11.32 -1.47 -20.27
CA GLU A 136 -11.54 -2.89 -19.97
C GLU A 136 -11.39 -3.78 -21.22
N ILE A 137 -11.82 -3.27 -22.37
CA ILE A 137 -11.79 -3.97 -23.66
C ILE A 137 -10.34 -4.26 -24.10
N PHE A 138 -9.43 -3.33 -23.82
CA PHE A 138 -8.03 -3.44 -24.22
C PHE A 138 -7.10 -3.90 -23.09
N ALA A 139 -7.59 -4.24 -21.90
CA ALA A 139 -6.76 -4.47 -20.72
C ALA A 139 -5.62 -5.49 -20.93
N ASN A 140 -5.82 -6.50 -21.78
CA ASN A 140 -4.84 -7.54 -22.08
C ASN A 140 -4.11 -7.37 -23.43
N TYR A 141 -4.37 -6.28 -24.16
CA TYR A 141 -3.84 -6.03 -25.49
C TYR A 141 -2.69 -5.01 -25.49
N GLY A 142 -1.91 -5.05 -26.57
CA GLY A 142 -0.81 -4.13 -26.84
C GLY A 142 0.55 -4.61 -26.31
N PRO A 143 1.62 -3.83 -26.57
CA PRO A 143 2.95 -4.12 -26.07
C PRO A 143 3.01 -4.21 -24.55
N ARG A 144 3.90 -5.07 -24.05
CA ARG A 144 4.13 -5.24 -22.63
C ARG A 144 5.26 -4.32 -22.16
N LEU A 145 4.97 -3.53 -21.13
CA LEU A 145 5.97 -2.71 -20.45
C LEU A 145 6.59 -3.53 -19.30
N ASN A 146 7.91 -3.60 -19.28
CA ASN A 146 8.64 -4.23 -18.19
C ASN A 146 8.88 -3.21 -17.07
N VAL A 147 8.43 -3.57 -15.88
CA VAL A 147 8.57 -2.81 -14.65
C VAL A 147 9.50 -3.60 -13.73
N GLU A 148 10.47 -2.92 -13.15
CA GLU A 148 11.36 -3.52 -12.17
C GLU A 148 11.00 -2.99 -10.78
N ILE A 149 10.80 -3.90 -9.84
CA ILE A 149 10.55 -3.58 -8.44
C ILE A 149 11.79 -4.01 -7.67
N VAL A 150 12.45 -3.03 -7.07
CA VAL A 150 13.73 -3.21 -6.38
C VAL A 150 13.54 -2.85 -4.90
N PRO A 151 13.81 -3.76 -3.96
CA PRO A 151 13.86 -3.41 -2.54
C PRO A 151 14.96 -2.37 -2.31
N VAL A 152 14.67 -1.28 -1.59
CA VAL A 152 15.64 -0.24 -1.30
C VAL A 152 15.55 0.21 0.15
N GLY A 153 16.68 0.58 0.73
CA GLY A 153 16.74 1.06 2.11
C GLY A 153 16.74 -0.05 3.16
N THR A 154 16.54 0.35 4.41
CA THR A 154 16.56 -0.52 5.58
C THR A 154 15.14 -0.91 5.97
N VAL A 155 15.00 -2.10 6.57
CA VAL A 155 13.74 -2.52 7.16
C VAL A 155 13.69 -2.01 8.60
N ALA A 156 12.58 -1.36 8.97
CA ALA A 156 12.28 -1.00 10.36
C ALA A 156 11.16 -1.90 10.87
N VAL A 157 11.28 -2.37 12.09
CA VAL A 157 10.29 -3.23 12.74
C VAL A 157 10.04 -2.70 14.14
N ASP A 158 8.78 -2.50 14.48
CA ASP A 158 8.34 -2.04 15.79
C ASP A 158 7.22 -2.93 16.33
N PHE A 159 7.02 -2.93 17.64
CA PHE A 159 5.84 -3.53 18.25
C PHE A 159 4.72 -2.50 18.41
N ALA A 160 3.48 -2.94 18.21
CA ALA A 160 2.28 -2.19 18.56
C ALA A 160 1.29 -3.09 19.31
N THR A 161 0.53 -2.49 20.22
CA THR A 161 -0.40 -3.22 21.08
C THR A 161 -1.76 -2.51 21.13
N ASP A 162 -2.82 -3.30 21.05
CA ASP A 162 -4.20 -2.82 21.19
C ASP A 162 -4.90 -3.56 22.34
N PHE A 163 -5.75 -2.85 23.08
CA PHE A 163 -6.67 -3.42 24.05
C PHE A 163 -8.10 -3.27 23.54
N GLU A 164 -8.85 -4.37 23.50
CA GLU A 164 -10.24 -4.41 23.05
C GLU A 164 -11.12 -5.11 24.09
N GLN A 165 -12.35 -4.63 24.27
CA GLN A 165 -13.32 -5.34 25.11
C GLN A 165 -13.75 -6.65 24.42
N ALA A 166 -13.55 -7.78 25.11
CA ALA A 166 -13.95 -9.10 24.63
C ALA A 166 -15.15 -9.69 25.39
N GLY A 167 -15.55 -9.08 26.50
CA GLY A 167 -16.69 -9.49 27.31
C GLY A 167 -16.92 -8.56 28.51
N ILE A 168 -17.84 -8.94 29.40
CA ILE A 168 -18.22 -8.13 30.58
C ILE A 168 -16.99 -7.86 31.48
N ASN A 169 -16.05 -8.81 31.57
CA ASN A 169 -14.81 -8.70 32.37
C ASN A 169 -13.59 -9.26 31.65
N GLN A 170 -13.59 -9.12 30.33
CA GLN A 170 -12.53 -9.68 29.50
C GLN A 170 -12.01 -8.58 28.60
N THR A 171 -10.72 -8.30 28.73
CA THR A 171 -10.01 -7.41 27.83
C THR A 171 -9.09 -8.25 26.98
N ARG A 172 -9.26 -8.21 25.66
CA ARG A 172 -8.34 -8.82 24.71
C ARG A 172 -7.18 -7.88 24.48
N HIS A 173 -5.97 -8.36 24.74
CA HIS A 173 -4.74 -7.64 24.45
C HIS A 173 -4.08 -8.26 23.22
N LYS A 174 -3.98 -7.49 22.13
CA LYS A 174 -3.40 -7.92 20.86
C LYS A 174 -2.05 -7.26 20.65
N ILE A 175 -1.08 -8.04 20.16
CA ILE A 175 0.28 -7.59 19.91
C ILE A 175 0.60 -7.81 18.44
N TYR A 176 1.19 -6.80 17.82
CA TYR A 176 1.54 -6.75 16.41
C TYR A 176 3.00 -6.37 16.22
N LEU A 177 3.61 -6.94 15.18
CA LEU A 177 4.80 -6.39 14.56
C LEU A 177 4.38 -5.47 13.42
N ILE A 178 4.83 -4.22 13.46
CA ILE A 178 4.72 -3.25 12.37
C ILE A 178 6.04 -3.25 11.63
N VAL A 179 6.04 -3.78 10.41
CA VAL A 179 7.20 -3.79 9.52
C VAL A 179 7.05 -2.65 8.51
N LYS A 180 8.04 -1.76 8.42
CA LYS A 180 8.12 -0.68 7.45
C LYS A 180 9.34 -0.88 6.56
N THR A 181 9.15 -0.79 5.25
CA THR A 181 10.22 -0.88 4.25
C THR A 181 9.93 0.01 3.06
N GLN A 182 10.92 0.21 2.19
CA GLN A 182 10.77 0.95 0.96
C GLN A 182 11.08 0.06 -0.26
N VAL A 183 10.30 0.24 -1.31
CA VAL A 183 10.56 -0.37 -2.62
C VAL A 183 10.62 0.71 -3.68
N GLN A 184 11.58 0.58 -4.58
CA GLN A 184 11.73 1.44 -5.73
C GLN A 184 11.16 0.76 -6.96
N ILE A 185 10.23 1.45 -7.61
CA ILE A 185 9.65 1.07 -8.88
C ILE A 185 10.47 1.77 -9.96
N ILE A 186 10.97 0.99 -10.91
CA ILE A 186 11.72 1.47 -12.06
C ILE A 186 10.92 1.11 -13.32
N VAL A 187 10.48 2.14 -14.03
CA VAL A 187 9.86 2.03 -15.35
C VAL A 187 10.62 2.90 -16.35
N PRO A 188 10.53 2.62 -17.66
CA PRO A 188 11.10 3.52 -18.65
C PRO A 188 10.62 4.96 -18.43
N LEU A 189 11.57 5.91 -18.38
CA LEU A 189 11.37 7.35 -18.22
C LEU A 189 11.03 7.86 -16.80
N VAL A 190 10.66 7.00 -15.84
CA VAL A 190 10.29 7.44 -14.48
C VAL A 190 10.63 6.39 -13.42
N SER A 191 11.02 6.81 -12.23
CA SER A 191 11.10 5.95 -11.05
C SER A 191 10.38 6.57 -9.86
N ASN A 192 9.75 5.75 -9.03
CA ASN A 192 9.10 6.19 -7.79
C ASN A 192 9.50 5.27 -6.61
N ARG A 193 9.54 5.83 -5.39
CA ARG A 193 9.72 5.06 -4.15
C ARG A 193 8.40 4.97 -3.42
N VAL A 194 8.09 3.77 -2.94
CA VAL A 194 6.85 3.47 -2.22
C VAL A 194 7.21 2.92 -0.86
N GLU A 195 6.66 3.52 0.18
CA GLU A 195 6.71 2.96 1.52
C GLU A 195 5.66 1.84 1.64
N VAL A 196 6.09 0.71 2.17
CA VAL A 196 5.25 -0.46 2.42
C VAL A 196 5.26 -0.73 3.91
N THR A 197 4.08 -0.70 4.51
CA THR A 197 3.86 -1.03 5.92
C THR A 197 3.04 -2.32 5.98
N SER A 198 3.53 -3.32 6.68
CA SER A 198 2.79 -4.55 7.00
C SER A 198 2.58 -4.65 8.51
N ARG A 199 1.37 -5.00 8.93
CA ARG A 199 1.02 -5.22 10.33
C ARG A 199 0.73 -6.70 10.52
N VAL A 200 1.59 -7.40 11.26
CA VAL A 200 1.50 -8.84 11.47
C VAL A 200 1.11 -9.12 12.92
N PRO A 201 -0.01 -9.81 13.20
CA PRO A 201 -0.34 -10.22 14.56
C PRO A 201 0.65 -11.30 15.01
N VAL A 202 1.19 -11.17 16.22
CA VAL A 202 2.22 -12.08 16.74
C VAL A 202 1.84 -12.79 18.02
N ALA A 203 1.03 -12.15 18.87
CA ALA A 203 0.50 -12.75 20.08
C ALA A 203 -0.78 -12.04 20.48
N GLU A 204 -1.68 -12.76 21.14
CA GLU A 204 -2.83 -12.16 21.83
C GLU A 204 -3.11 -12.93 23.12
N THR A 205 -3.74 -12.26 24.08
CA THR A 205 -4.25 -12.90 25.30
C THR A 205 -5.58 -12.29 25.73
N ILE A 206 -6.31 -13.02 26.56
CA ILE A 206 -7.50 -12.52 27.26
C ILE A 206 -7.14 -12.26 28.72
N ILE A 207 -7.20 -11.00 29.12
CA ILE A 207 -7.07 -10.55 30.49
C ILE A 207 -8.45 -10.63 31.13
N VAL A 208 -8.60 -11.52 32.10
CA VAL A 208 -9.84 -11.68 32.86
C VAL A 208 -9.76 -10.82 34.12
N GLY A 209 -10.72 -9.92 34.28
CA GLY A 209 -10.91 -9.11 35.48
C GLY A 209 -12.03 -9.65 36.37
N ASP A 210 -12.18 -9.06 37.55
CA ASP A 210 -13.30 -9.34 38.46
C ASP A 210 -14.63 -8.89 37.85
N ILE A 211 -15.71 -9.61 38.13
CA ILE A 211 -17.06 -9.20 37.75
C ILE A 211 -17.50 -8.00 38.63
N PRO A 212 -17.81 -6.83 38.05
CA PRO A 212 -18.31 -5.71 38.82
C PRO A 212 -19.65 -6.11 39.44
N HIS A 213 -19.82 -5.78 40.72
CA HIS A 213 -21.02 -6.18 41.46
C HIS A 213 -22.29 -5.48 40.92
N ASN A 214 -22.13 -4.35 40.20
CA ASN A 214 -23.21 -3.60 39.56
C ASN A 214 -22.83 -3.26 38.11
N TYR A 215 -23.73 -3.52 37.15
CA TYR A 215 -23.59 -3.10 35.75
C TYR A 215 -24.86 -2.36 35.31
N ILE A 216 -24.72 -1.12 34.82
CA ILE A 216 -25.81 -0.38 34.18
C ILE A 216 -25.46 -0.25 32.70
N TYR A 217 -26.23 -0.88 31.83
CA TYR A 217 -26.10 -0.72 30.39
C TYR A 217 -26.90 0.51 29.95
N LEU A 218 -26.22 1.60 29.56
CA LEU A 218 -26.86 2.75 28.93
C LEU A 218 -26.73 2.64 27.41
N PRO A 219 -27.82 2.37 26.66
CA PRO A 219 -27.78 2.50 25.21
C PRO A 219 -27.61 3.98 24.84
N GLU A 220 -26.82 4.26 23.79
CA GLU A 220 -26.46 5.63 23.36
C GLU A 220 -27.67 6.57 23.14
N ASN A 221 -28.87 6.02 22.92
CA ASN A 221 -30.08 6.78 22.62
C ASN A 221 -31.25 6.54 23.61
N GLY A 222 -31.02 5.96 24.79
CA GLY A 222 -32.08 5.65 25.76
C GLY A 222 -32.05 6.54 27.00
N ILE A 223 -33.10 7.33 27.23
CA ILE A 223 -33.31 8.02 28.51
C ILE A 223 -33.56 6.95 29.59
N LEU A 224 -32.82 7.04 30.69
CA LEU A 224 -32.98 6.19 31.86
C LEU A 224 -34.36 6.47 32.51
N SER A 225 -35.36 5.60 32.31
CA SER A 225 -36.64 5.71 33.03
C SER A 225 -36.50 5.04 34.39
N ILE A 226 -36.25 5.85 35.41
CA ILE A 226 -36.35 5.47 36.83
C ILE A 226 -37.69 5.97 37.36
N THR A 227 -38.75 5.20 37.14
CA THR A 227 -39.98 5.35 37.94
C THR A 227 -39.84 4.45 39.17
N PRO A 228 -39.91 5.01 40.40
CA PRO A 228 -40.01 4.19 41.60
C PRO A 228 -41.31 3.39 41.54
N ASN A 229 -41.27 2.09 41.83
CA ASN A 229 -42.48 1.38 42.20
C ASN A 229 -43.06 2.09 43.42
N SER A 230 -44.21 2.72 43.25
CA SER A 230 -45.04 3.16 44.36
C SER A 230 -45.29 1.97 45.27
N LEU A 231 -45.16 2.25 46.57
CA LEU A 231 -45.53 1.37 47.67
C LEU A 231 -46.99 0.95 47.48
N ASP A 232 -47.23 -0.34 47.26
CA ASP A 232 -48.54 -0.94 47.46
C ASP A 232 -48.62 -1.35 48.95
N ASP A 233 -49.51 -0.69 49.69
CA ASP A 233 -50.08 -1.15 50.96
C ASP A 233 -50.99 -2.37 50.75
#